data_AF-A0A2S5LTK9-F1
#
_entry.id   AF-A0A2S5LTK9-F1
#
_cell.length_a   1.000
_cell.length_b   1.000
_cell.length_c   1.000
_cell.angle_alpha   90.00
_cell.angle_beta   90.00
_cell.angle_gamma   90.00
#
_symmetry.space_group_name_H-M   'P 1'
#
loop_
_entity.id
_entity.type
_entity.pdbx_description
1 polymer ?
#
loop_
_entity_poly.entity_id
_entity_poly.type
_entity_poly.pdbx_seq_one_letter_code
_entity_poly.pdbx_strand_id
1 'polypeptide(L)' 'MLVGVPKEIKVQEYRVGLVPENVRELVSRGHEVMVEAGAGIGIS' A
#
# COMPACT_ATOMS: atom_id res chain seq x y z
N MET A 1 12.68 -6.38 6.66
CA MET A 1 12.63 -6.19 5.19
C MET A 1 11.84 -4.92 4.92
N LEU A 2 12.20 -4.19 3.86
CA LEU A 2 11.49 -2.99 3.43
C LEU A 2 10.51 -3.35 2.30
N VAL A 3 9.24 -2.96 2.44
CA VAL A 3 8.18 -3.16 1.46
C VAL A 3 7.64 -1.80 1.03
N GLY A 4 7.67 -1.51 -0.27
CA GLY A 4 7.14 -0.28 -0.85
C GLY A 4 5.74 -0.48 -1.45
N VAL A 5 4.86 0.50 -1.23
CA VAL A 5 3.50 0.55 -1.80
C VAL A 5 3.39 1.83 -2.63
N PRO A 6 3.72 1.80 -3.93
CA PRO A 6 3.62 2.96 -4.81
C PRO A 6 2.16 3.27 -5.15
N LYS A 7 1.92 4.49 -5.63
CA LYS A 7 0.65 4.87 -6.22
C LYS A 7 0.52 4.27 -7.63
N GLU A 8 -0.66 3.72 -7.94
CA GLU A 8 -0.98 3.26 -9.29
C GLU A 8 -1.02 4.45 -10.27
N ILE A 9 -0.34 4.29 -11.41
CA ILE A 9 -0.25 5.33 -12.47
C ILE A 9 -1.18 5.06 -13.65
N LYS A 10 -1.76 3.86 -13.72
CA LYS A 10 -2.62 3.46 -14.83
C LYS A 10 -3.95 4.20 -14.76
N VAL A 11 -4.39 4.72 -15.90
CA VAL A 11 -5.68 5.39 -16.01
C VAL A 11 -6.81 4.43 -15.63
N GLN A 12 -7.75 4.90 -14.80
CA GLN A 12 -8.86 4.11 -14.26
C GLN A 12 -8.41 2.90 -13.41
N GLU A 13 -7.18 2.92 -12.88
CA GLU A 13 -6.74 1.98 -11.85
C GLU A 13 -6.91 2.62 -10.48
N TYR A 14 -7.78 2.04 -9.66
CA TYR A 14 -8.10 2.54 -8.33
C TYR A 14 -7.62 1.62 -7.21
N ARG A 15 -7.06 0.45 -7.54
CA ARG A 15 -6.56 -0.50 -6.56
C ARG A 15 -5.28 0.01 -5.90
N VAL A 16 -4.85 -0.73 -4.88
CA VAL A 16 -3.58 -0.54 -4.18
C VAL A 16 -2.99 -1.92 -3.93
N GLY A 17 -1.66 -2.04 -4.02
CA GLY A 17 -0.99 -3.34 -3.83
C GLY A 17 -1.08 -3.89 -2.40
N LEU A 18 -1.41 -3.06 -1.41
CA LEU A 18 -1.47 -3.42 0.01
C LEU A 18 -2.54 -2.61 0.74
N VAL A 19 -3.57 -3.31 1.26
CA VAL A 19 -4.61 -2.68 2.08
C VAL A 19 -4.17 -2.59 3.55
N PRO A 20 -4.77 -1.71 4.37
CA PRO A 20 -4.33 -1.46 5.74
C PRO A 20 -4.23 -2.70 6.64
N GLU A 21 -5.07 -3.71 6.41
CA GLU A 21 -5.05 -4.98 7.15
C GLU A 21 -3.76 -5.76 6.91
N ASN A 22 -3.33 -5.89 5.65
CA ASN A 22 -2.07 -6.53 5.29
C ASN A 22 -0.86 -5.71 5.77
N VAL A 23 -0.94 -4.37 5.73
CA VAL A 23 0.12 -3.50 6.28
C VAL A 23 0.31 -3.77 7.77
N ARG A 24 -0.79 -3.86 8.53
CA ARG A 24 -0.74 -4.18 9.97
C ARG A 24 -0.07 -5.52 10.23
N GLU A 25 -0.37 -6.54 9.43
CA GLU A 25 0.25 -7.86 9.57
C GLU A 25 1.74 -7.85 9.20
N LEU A 26 2.14 -7.14 8.15
CA LEU A 26 3.55 -7.02 7.79
C LEU A 26 4.35 -6.31 8.89
N VAL A 27 3.80 -5.22 9.43
CA VAL A 27 4.43 -4.46 10.53
C VAL A 27 4.53 -5.32 11.79
N SER A 28 3.49 -6.09 12.13
CA SER A 28 3.54 -6.98 13.32
C SER A 28 4.57 -8.10 13.21
N ARG A 29 4.92 -8.50 11.97
CA ARG A 29 6.00 -9.46 11.67
C ARG A 29 7.40 -8.80 11.61
N GLY A 30 7.51 -7.50 11.90
CA GLY A 30 8.79 -6.78 11.93
C GLY A 30 9.27 -6.27 10.56
N HIS A 31 8.37 -6.19 9.57
CA HIS A 31 8.66 -5.56 8.29
C HIS A 31 8.39 -4.06 8.35
N GLU A 32 9.19 -3.28 7.61
CA GLU A 32 8.95 -1.86 7.41
C GLU A 32 8.15 -1.67 6.13
N VAL A 33 7.09 -0.85 6.20
CA VAL A 33 6.20 -0.59 5.06
C VAL A 33 6.21 0.91 4.75
N MET A 34 6.66 1.26 3.54
CA MET A 34 6.62 2.62 3.01
C MET A 34 5.49 2.75 2.00
N VAL A 35 4.58 3.70 2.22
CA VAL A 35 3.45 3.97 1.33
C VAL A 35 3.65 5.32 0.67
N GLU A 36 3.54 5.38 -0.65
CA GLU A 36 3.57 6.64 -1.39
C GLU A 36 2.33 7.48 -1.05
N ALA A 37 2.54 8.78 -0.83
CA ALA A 37 1.45 9.70 -0.53
C ALA A 37 0.39 9.66 -1.65
N GLY A 38 -0.84 9.30 -1.26
CA GLY A 38 -1.97 9.23 -2.18
C GLY A 38 -2.19 7.87 -2.86
N ALA A 39 -1.39 6.85 -2.54
CA ALA A 39 -1.72 5.47 -2.89
C ALA A 39 -3.03 5.03 -2.18
N GLY A 40 -3.94 4.40 -2.92
CA GLY A 40 -5.19 3.87 -2.37
C GLY A 40 -6.31 4.88 -2.08
N ILE A 41 -6.16 6.19 -2.39
CA ILE A 41 -7.24 7.19 -2.22
C ILE A 41 -8.51 6.85 -3.02
N GLY A 42 -8.36 6.15 -4.16
CA GLY A 42 -9.47 5.77 -5.03
C GLY A 42 -10.25 4.52 -4.58
N ILE A 43 -9.83 3.87 -3.50
CA ILE A 43 -10.50 2.68 -2.97
C ILE A 43 -11.68 3.10 -2.09
N SER A 44 -12.86 2.60 -2.41
CA SER A 44 -14.09 2.72 -1.63
C SER A 44 -14.45 1.42 -0.93
#